data_AF-A0A534H4R6-F1
#
_entry.id   AF-A0A534H4R6-F1
#
_cell.length_a   1.000
_cell.length_b   1.000
_cell.length_c   1.000
_cell.angle_alpha   90.00
_cell.angle_beta   90.00
_cell.angle_gamma   90.00
#
_symmetry.space_group_name_H-M   'P 1'
#
loop_
_entity.id
_entity.type
_entity.pdbx_description
1 polymer ?
#
loop_
_entity_poly.entity_id
_entity_poly.type
_entity_poly.pdbx_seq_one_letter_code
_entity_poly.pdbx_strand_id
1 'polypeptide(L)'
;TRDALDNCLSVYFLHLDRRMSYALDLMDTGHFYRQYRRLMAHWKELYGAAIVDFDYDRFVRAPEATGSALFEALRLEWDPRFLEFPRSGRAVRTASVWQVREPLYRHSSGRARHYEKELAPLREYLADLLPPAAGTAEHR
;
A
#
# COMPACT_ATOMS: atom_id res chain seq x y z
N THR A 1 4.02 -0.08 3.60
CA THR A 1 3.78 -1.14 2.61
C THR A 1 2.30 -1.48 2.58
N ARG A 2 1.87 -2.10 1.49
CA ARG A 2 0.53 -2.66 1.25
C ARG A 2 0.75 -3.93 0.44
N ASP A 3 -0.21 -4.86 0.45
CA ASP A 3 -0.21 -5.98 -0.49
C ASP A 3 0.11 -5.53 -1.93
N ALA A 4 1.02 -6.26 -2.58
CA ALA A 4 1.57 -5.86 -3.88
C ALA A 4 0.49 -5.90 -4.98
N LEU A 5 -0.40 -6.90 -4.94
CA LEU A 5 -1.45 -7.05 -5.93
C LEU A 5 -2.53 -5.98 -5.73
N ASP A 6 -2.92 -5.70 -4.49
CA ASP A 6 -3.82 -4.58 -4.19
C ASP A 6 -3.23 -3.23 -4.59
N ASN A 7 -1.91 -3.04 -4.42
CA ASN A 7 -1.24 -1.82 -4.84
C ASN A 7 -1.26 -1.66 -6.36
N CYS A 8 -0.85 -2.69 -7.10
CA CYS A 8 -0.83 -2.65 -8.56
C CYS A 8 -2.24 -2.47 -9.13
N LEU A 9 -3.21 -3.22 -8.60
CA LEU A 9 -4.61 -3.09 -8.98
C LEU A 9 -5.13 -1.67 -8.70
N SER A 10 -4.74 -1.06 -7.57
CA SER A 10 -5.12 0.31 -7.25
C SER A 10 -4.54 1.33 -8.23
N VAL A 11 -3.29 1.18 -8.64
CA VAL A 11 -2.66 2.06 -9.63
C VAL A 11 -3.39 1.95 -10.98
N TYR A 12 -3.68 0.72 -11.42
CA TYR A 12 -4.40 0.45 -12.65
C TYR A 12 -5.81 1.08 -12.67
N PHE A 13 -6.60 0.89 -11.60
CA PHE A 13 -7.96 1.43 -11.53
C PHE A 13 -8.03 2.96 -11.35
N LEU A 14 -6.98 3.60 -10.83
CA LEU A 14 -6.99 5.05 -10.61
C LEU A 14 -6.95 5.84 -11.93
N HIS A 15 -6.65 5.19 -13.06
CA HIS A 15 -6.52 5.82 -14.38
C HIS A 15 -5.77 7.15 -14.26
N LEU A 16 -4.54 7.06 -13.76
CA LEU A 16 -3.67 8.22 -13.57
C LEU A 16 -3.48 8.97 -14.89
N ASP A 17 -2.85 10.15 -14.83
CA ASP A 17 -2.59 10.95 -16.03
C ASP A 17 -1.98 10.08 -17.15
N ARG A 18 -2.39 10.29 -18.41
CA ARG A 18 -1.94 9.49 -19.55
C ARG A 18 -0.42 9.49 -19.75
N ARG A 19 0.29 10.47 -19.19
CA ARG A 19 1.77 10.52 -19.16
C ARG A 19 2.37 9.46 -18.22
N MET A 20 1.58 8.89 -17.31
CA MET A 20 1.94 7.78 -16.44
C MET A 20 1.53 6.46 -17.10
N SER A 21 2.13 6.15 -18.25
CA SER A 21 1.78 4.98 -19.06
C SER A 21 1.83 3.67 -18.28
N TYR A 22 2.71 3.57 -17.28
CA TYR A 22 2.80 2.38 -16.42
C TYR A 22 1.51 2.04 -15.68
N ALA A 23 0.64 3.03 -15.45
CA ALA A 23 -0.61 2.85 -14.73
C ALA A 23 -1.76 2.37 -15.64
N LEU A 24 -1.52 2.19 -16.94
CA LEU A 24 -2.53 1.80 -17.92
C LEU A 24 -2.47 0.32 -18.29
N ASP A 25 -1.47 -0.40 -17.79
CA ASP A 25 -1.30 -1.84 -17.97
C ASP A 25 -0.84 -2.48 -16.65
N LEU A 26 -1.40 -3.64 -16.31
CA LEU A 26 -1.12 -4.34 -15.05
C LEU A 26 0.31 -4.87 -14.98
N MET A 27 0.87 -5.32 -16.10
CA MET A 27 2.24 -5.84 -16.16
C MET A 27 3.25 -4.70 -16.08
N ASP A 28 2.98 -3.57 -16.73
CA ASP A 28 3.80 -2.36 -16.57
C ASP A 28 3.77 -1.87 -15.12
N THR A 29 2.59 -1.85 -14.50
CA THR A 29 2.46 -1.52 -13.07
C THR A 29 3.29 -2.47 -12.21
N GLY A 30 3.23 -3.78 -12.48
CA GLY A 30 4.04 -4.79 -11.82
C GLY A 30 5.55 -4.58 -12.00
N HIS A 31 5.98 -4.21 -13.21
CA HIS A 31 7.37 -3.88 -13.49
C HIS A 31 7.83 -2.70 -12.64
N PHE A 32 7.06 -1.61 -12.61
CA PHE A 32 7.34 -0.45 -11.77
C PHE A 32 7.36 -0.79 -10.28
N TYR A 33 6.44 -1.65 -9.81
CA TYR A 33 6.45 -2.14 -8.43
C TYR A 33 7.74 -2.87 -8.09
N ARG A 34 8.22 -3.77 -8.97
CA ARG A 34 9.51 -4.47 -8.80
C ARG A 34 10.68 -3.48 -8.75
N GLN A 35 10.71 -2.48 -9.63
CA GLN A 35 11.77 -1.45 -9.60
C GLN A 35 11.73 -0.63 -8.31
N TYR A 36 10.53 -0.28 -7.84
CA TYR A 36 10.35 0.34 -6.53
C TYR A 36 10.93 -0.54 -5.40
N ARG A 37 10.64 -1.84 -5.40
CA ARG A 37 11.17 -2.77 -4.38
C ARG A 37 12.69 -2.87 -4.42
N ARG A 38 13.29 -2.94 -5.61
CA ARG A 38 14.76 -2.91 -5.80
C ARG A 38 15.37 -1.64 -5.23
N LEU A 39 14.77 -0.48 -5.54
CA LEU A 39 15.28 0.81 -5.06
C LEU A 39 15.11 0.96 -3.55
N MET A 40 13.99 0.52 -2.98
CA MET A 40 13.78 0.53 -1.54
C MET A 40 14.72 -0.41 -0.79
N ALA A 41 15.09 -1.56 -1.37
CA ALA A 41 16.10 -2.43 -0.79
C ALA A 41 17.44 -1.71 -0.67
N HIS A 42 17.89 -1.08 -1.75
CA HIS A 42 19.11 -0.26 -1.74
C HIS A 42 19.08 0.85 -0.69
N TRP A 43 17.98 1.61 -0.59
CA TRP A 43 17.88 2.67 0.41
C TRP A 43 17.85 2.14 1.84
N LYS A 44 17.32 0.95 2.08
CA LYS A 44 17.35 0.31 3.40
C LYS A 44 18.73 -0.19 3.79
N GLU A 45 19.54 -0.62 2.83
CA GLU A 45 20.95 -0.94 3.08
C GLU A 45 21.73 0.29 3.57
N LEU A 46 21.48 1.46 2.97
CA LEU A 46 22.18 2.69 3.33
C LEU A 46 21.59 3.41 4.56
N TYR A 47 20.27 3.41 4.70
CA TYR A 47 19.52 4.27 5.63
C TYR A 47 18.42 3.53 6.38
N GLY A 48 18.58 2.22 6.62
CA GLY A 48 17.55 1.39 7.27
C GLY A 48 17.02 1.97 8.58
N ALA A 49 17.87 2.57 9.41
CA ALA A 49 17.46 3.20 10.67
C ALA A 49 16.64 4.50 10.49
N ALA A 50 16.68 5.12 9.31
CA ALA A 50 15.95 6.34 8.99
C ALA A 50 14.68 6.08 8.16
N ILE A 51 14.43 4.83 7.73
CA ILE A 51 13.28 4.46 6.91
C ILE A 51 12.28 3.66 7.75
N VAL A 52 11.10 4.23 7.96
CA VAL A 52 10.00 3.54 8.63
C VAL A 52 9.10 2.87 7.58
N ASP A 53 9.03 1.54 7.59
CA ASP A 53 8.05 0.79 6.82
C ASP A 53 6.68 0.80 7.52
N PHE A 54 5.76 1.61 7.01
CA PHE A 54 4.42 1.71 7.58
C PHE A 54 3.42 0.78 6.88
N ASP A 55 2.96 -0.28 7.54
CA ASP A 55 1.97 -1.21 7.00
C ASP A 55 0.55 -0.60 7.00
N TYR A 56 0.07 -0.27 5.80
CA TYR A 56 -1.25 0.30 5.58
C TYR A 56 -2.38 -0.67 6.00
N ASP A 57 -2.24 -1.94 5.69
CA ASP A 57 -3.27 -2.94 5.96
C ASP A 57 -3.39 -3.18 7.47
N ARG A 58 -2.27 -3.13 8.20
CA ARG A 58 -2.26 -3.13 9.66
C ARG A 58 -2.91 -1.87 10.24
N PHE A 59 -2.57 -0.69 9.70
CA PHE A 59 -3.14 0.57 10.15
C PHE A 59 -4.66 0.60 9.99
N VAL A 60 -5.19 0.17 8.84
CA VAL A 60 -6.63 0.08 8.59
C VAL A 60 -7.35 -0.88 9.56
N ARG A 61 -6.67 -1.92 10.05
CA ARG A 61 -7.23 -2.85 11.05
C ARG A 61 -7.14 -2.31 12.48
N ALA A 62 -6.03 -1.67 12.82
CA ALA A 62 -5.73 -1.16 14.16
C ALA A 62 -5.11 0.25 14.09
N PRO A 63 -5.93 1.30 13.82
CA PRO A 63 -5.42 2.63 13.51
C PRO A 63 -4.68 3.29 14.65
N GLU A 64 -5.22 3.19 15.87
CA GLU A 64 -4.61 3.77 17.07
C GLU A 64 -3.27 3.12 17.39
N ALA A 65 -3.22 1.78 17.49
CA ALA A 65 -1.99 1.05 17.80
C ALA A 65 -0.90 1.22 16.72
N THR A 66 -1.28 1.29 15.45
CA THR A 66 -0.31 1.44 14.35
C THR A 66 0.12 2.90 14.18
N GLY A 67 -0.80 3.84 14.42
CA GLY A 67 -0.54 5.28 14.39
C GLY A 67 0.40 5.71 15.52
N SER A 68 0.12 5.30 16.76
CA SER A 68 0.98 5.62 17.91
C SER A 68 2.40 5.07 17.74
N ALA A 69 2.54 3.83 17.27
CA ALA A 69 3.84 3.23 16.97
C ALA A 69 4.62 3.98 15.87
N LEU A 70 3.93 4.51 14.84
CA LEU A 70 4.56 5.35 13.82
C LEU A 70 5.07 6.66 14.45
N PHE A 71 4.26 7.31 15.28
CA PHE A 71 4.64 8.56 15.94
C PHE A 71 5.84 8.36 16.87
N GLU A 72 5.85 7.26 17.63
CA GLU A 72 6.98 6.88 18.48
C GLU A 72 8.26 6.69 17.64
N ALA A 73 8.18 5.96 16.52
CA ALA A 73 9.31 5.76 15.61
C ALA A 73 9.84 7.09 15.02
N LEU A 74 8.96 8.07 14.81
CA LEU A 74 9.28 9.41 14.33
C LEU A 74 9.67 10.39 15.45
N ARG A 75 9.61 9.97 16.72
CA ARG A 75 9.84 10.81 17.92
C ARG A 75 8.87 12.00 17.99
N LEU A 76 7.60 11.75 17.69
CA LEU A 76 6.50 12.71 17.74
C LEU A 76 5.49 12.31 18.82
N GLU A 77 4.73 13.29 19.33
CA GLU A 77 3.65 13.05 20.28
C GLU A 77 2.38 12.58 19.58
N TRP A 78 1.84 11.44 20.02
CA TRP A 78 0.57 10.90 19.51
C TRP A 78 -0.63 11.58 20.18
N ASP A 79 -1.66 11.84 19.39
CA ASP A 79 -2.96 12.31 19.85
C ASP A 79 -4.07 11.50 19.16
N PRO A 80 -4.98 10.83 19.90
CA PRO A 80 -6.10 10.08 19.31
C PRO A 80 -6.96 10.92 18.36
N ARG A 81 -6.99 12.25 18.52
CA ARG A 81 -7.69 13.18 17.63
C ARG A 81 -7.17 13.16 16.19
N PHE A 82 -5.96 12.64 15.94
CA PHE A 82 -5.46 12.46 14.57
C PHE A 82 -6.24 11.42 13.76
N LEU A 83 -7.04 10.57 14.43
CA LEU A 83 -7.96 9.65 13.76
C LEU A 83 -9.32 10.27 13.47
N GLU A 84 -9.60 11.46 14.00
CA GLU A 84 -10.84 12.17 13.71
C GLU A 84 -10.80 12.65 12.27
N PHE A 85 -11.77 12.21 11.48
CA PHE A 85 -11.87 12.60 10.09
C PHE A 85 -12.20 14.10 9.99
N PRO A 86 -11.30 14.96 9.46
CA PRO A 86 -11.55 16.39 9.47
C PRO A 86 -12.74 16.71 8.56
N ARG A 87 -13.73 17.43 9.08
CA ARG A 87 -14.83 17.99 8.27
C ARG A 87 -14.38 19.08 7.28
N SER A 88 -13.08 19.37 7.18
CA SER A 88 -12.56 20.53 6.47
C SER A 88 -12.64 20.37 4.94
N GLY A 89 -13.26 21.34 4.27
CA GLY A 89 -13.41 21.40 2.81
C GLY A 89 -12.14 21.81 2.04
N ARG A 90 -10.95 21.50 2.55
CA ARG A 90 -9.69 21.87 1.88
C ARG A 90 -9.56 21.09 0.57
N ALA A 91 -9.26 21.78 -0.52
CA ALA A 91 -9.19 21.16 -1.84
C ALA A 91 -7.99 20.20 -1.94
N VAL A 92 -8.27 18.88 -1.85
CA VAL A 92 -7.32 17.82 -2.18
C VAL A 92 -7.35 17.63 -3.70
N ARG A 93 -6.20 17.84 -4.36
CA ARG A 93 -6.04 17.70 -5.81
C ARG A 93 -5.21 16.48 -6.14
N THR A 94 -5.73 15.29 -5.84
CA THR A 94 -5.12 14.00 -6.17
C THR A 94 -6.11 13.11 -6.93
N ALA A 95 -5.62 12.14 -7.70
CA ALA A 95 -6.47 11.14 -8.37
C ALA A 95 -7.34 10.33 -7.37
N SER A 96 -6.88 10.24 -6.12
CA SER A 96 -7.56 9.60 -4.99
C SER A 96 -8.46 10.55 -4.18
N VAL A 97 -8.86 11.71 -4.70
CA VAL A 97 -9.62 12.72 -3.94
C VAL A 97 -10.86 12.16 -3.23
N TRP A 98 -11.61 11.27 -3.89
CA TRP A 98 -12.79 10.63 -3.30
C TRP A 98 -12.40 9.69 -2.14
N GLN A 99 -11.30 8.96 -2.29
CA GLN A 99 -10.77 8.06 -1.27
C GLN A 99 -10.29 8.80 -0.03
N VAL A 100 -9.63 9.96 -0.21
CA VAL A 100 -9.13 10.80 0.91
C VAL A 100 -10.27 11.48 1.64
N ARG A 101 -11.46 11.59 1.02
CA ARG A 101 -12.66 12.22 1.59
C ARG A 101 -13.55 11.25 2.38
N GLU A 102 -13.23 9.97 2.40
CA GLU A 102 -13.96 8.97 3.18
C GLU A 102 -13.26 8.68 4.51
N PRO A 103 -14.02 8.35 5.58
CA PRO A 103 -13.46 7.79 6.79
C PRO A 103 -12.60 6.56 6.48
N LEU A 104 -11.62 6.26 7.34
CA LEU A 104 -10.74 5.11 7.15
C LEU A 104 -11.56 3.83 6.92
N TYR A 105 -11.42 3.24 5.74
CA TYR A 105 -12.23 2.11 5.29
C TYR A 105 -11.37 0.89 4.97
N ARG A 106 -11.99 -0.30 5.05
CA ARG A 106 -11.30 -1.59 4.86
C ARG A 106 -11.40 -2.16 3.45
N HIS A 107 -12.29 -1.62 2.61
CA HIS A 107 -12.64 -2.21 1.31
C HIS A 107 -11.51 -2.19 0.27
N SER A 108 -10.48 -1.36 0.48
CA SER A 108 -9.31 -1.35 -0.41
C SER A 108 -8.33 -2.50 -0.14
N SER A 109 -8.26 -3.00 1.09
CA SER A 109 -7.38 -4.12 1.45
C SER A 109 -8.07 -5.45 1.13
N GLY A 110 -7.40 -6.30 0.36
CA GLY A 110 -7.92 -7.59 -0.11
C GLY A 110 -8.77 -7.52 -1.38
N ARG A 111 -8.86 -6.36 -2.05
CA ARG A 111 -9.67 -6.19 -3.28
C ARG A 111 -9.16 -7.06 -4.42
N ALA A 112 -7.86 -7.34 -4.48
CA ALA A 112 -7.24 -8.23 -5.46
C ALA A 112 -7.86 -9.64 -5.50
N ARG A 113 -8.49 -10.10 -4.40
CA ARG A 113 -9.18 -11.39 -4.34
C ARG A 113 -10.35 -11.50 -5.32
N HIS A 114 -10.98 -10.37 -5.65
CA HIS A 114 -12.08 -10.34 -6.62
C HIS A 114 -11.62 -10.42 -8.08
N TYR A 115 -10.31 -10.28 -8.32
CA TYR A 115 -9.70 -10.25 -9.66
C TYR A 115 -8.58 -11.29 -9.78
N GLU A 116 -8.65 -12.40 -9.03
CA GLU A 116 -7.56 -13.39 -8.96
C GLU A 116 -7.19 -13.97 -10.32
N LYS A 117 -8.18 -14.16 -11.20
CA LYS A 117 -7.97 -14.72 -12.53
C LYS A 117 -7.22 -13.74 -13.43
N GLU A 118 -7.63 -12.48 -13.41
CA GLU A 118 -7.04 -11.40 -14.19
C GLU A 118 -5.64 -11.04 -13.67
N LEU A 119 -5.41 -11.18 -12.37
CA LEU A 119 -4.13 -10.92 -11.72
C LEU A 119 -3.17 -12.11 -11.73
N ALA A 120 -3.55 -13.26 -12.28
CA ALA A 120 -2.69 -14.45 -12.29
C ALA A 120 -1.31 -14.21 -12.92
N PRO A 121 -1.19 -13.56 -14.11
CA PRO A 121 0.12 -13.27 -14.69
C PRO A 121 0.97 -12.33 -13.82
N LEU A 122 0.33 -11.32 -13.22
CA LEU A 122 1.01 -10.39 -12.32
C LEU A 122 1.49 -11.08 -11.04
N ARG A 123 0.68 -11.97 -10.47
CA ARG A 123 1.02 -12.77 -9.30
C ARG A 123 2.23 -13.65 -9.56
N GLU A 124 2.27 -14.32 -10.71
CA GLU A 124 3.43 -15.14 -11.12
C GLU A 124 4.67 -14.26 -11.29
N TYR A 125 4.53 -13.13 -11.99
CA TYR A 125 5.64 -12.20 -12.21
C TYR A 125 6.20 -11.59 -10.92
N LEU A 126 5.38 -11.41 -9.87
CA LEU A 126 5.78 -10.83 -8.58
C LEU A 126 6.05 -11.89 -7.49
N ALA A 127 6.08 -13.18 -7.81
CA ALA A 127 6.04 -14.26 -6.82
C ALA A 127 7.13 -14.17 -5.73
N ASP A 128 8.35 -13.74 -6.07
CA ASP A 128 9.48 -13.53 -5.15
C ASP A 128 9.31 -12.32 -4.23
N LEU A 129 8.38 -11.41 -4.53
CA LEU A 129 8.08 -10.21 -3.77
C LEU A 129 6.78 -10.33 -2.97
N LEU A 130 6.01 -11.41 -3.16
CA LEU A 130 4.80 -11.68 -2.41
C LEU A 130 5.13 -12.38 -1.09
N PRO A 131 4.36 -12.12 -0.01
CA PRO A 131 4.47 -12.93 1.19
C PRO A 131 4.16 -14.39 0.84
N PRO A 132 4.78 -15.36 1.55
CA PRO A 132 4.46 -16.77 1.36
C PRO A 132 2.96 -16.98 1.52
N ALA A 133 2.37 -17.82 0.66
CA ALA A 133 0.96 -18.13 0.73
C ALA A 133 0.62 -18.61 2.14
N ALA A 134 -0.40 -17.99 2.76
CA ALA A 134 -0.91 -18.43 4.05
C ALA A 134 -1.49 -19.85 3.87
N GLY A 135 -0.67 -20.89 4.06
CA GLY A 135 -1.06 -22.27 3.77
C GLY A 135 0.05 -23.32 3.80
N THR A 136 1.33 -22.97 3.93
CA THR A 136 2.42 -23.94 4.16
C THR A 136 3.14 -23.68 5.47
N ALA A 137 2.37 -23.68 6.56
CA ALA A 137 2.94 -24.08 7.85
C ALA A 137 3.08 -25.61 7.78
N GLU A 138 4.27 -26.09 7.42
CA GLU A 138 4.64 -27.49 7.61
C GLU A 138 4.40 -27.83 9.09
N HIS A 139 3.43 -28.72 9.35
CA HIS A 139 3.39 -29.46 10.60
C HIS A 139 4.70 -30.25 10.68
N ARG A 140 5.53 -29.84 11.63
CA ARG A 140 6.66 -30.63 12.12
C ARG A 140 6.29 -31.24 13.46
#